data_AF-A0A1E9VVV5-F1
#
_entry.id   AF-A0A1E9VVV5-F1
#
_cell.length_a   1.000
_cell.length_b   1.000
_cell.length_c   1.000
_cell.angle_alpha   90.00
_cell.angle_beta   90.00
_cell.angle_gamma   90.00
#
_symmetry.space_group_name_H-M   'P 1'
#
loop_
_entity.id
_entity.type
_entity.pdbx_description
1 polymer ?
#
loop_
_entity_poly.entity_id
_entity_poly.type
_entity_poly.pdbx_seq_one_letter_code
_entity_poly.pdbx_strand_id
1 'polypeptide(L)'
;MQKMHAHTQAIQRWVMAILLPILLIFGETAWASESVSEDDLTARIISANRASQSNPNSPLAESVREFEQAINPANQADTKPQSTPINIPTSHAQSISHDKLILNTPVVDVAKILTPSEYLHLTEQLQKIYQDNLAQAALVIVPSTDGIDIFDYALAVAERWQLGQADTDDGLLITVAVNDRKMYILTGYGLEGVLPDAALNRIIRDDITPAFKSGNYAQGLSAGIARIDERLRADPESLARADAQADDSVDIDIIGLFIIALIAGSFLGAILGRFLGATLGAGGFVIVALMSGAGFFVAIIAAVILWIFLLARGVLPITGGSGGFGSGGRSGGFGSGGFGGGGFSGGGGSFGGGGAGGSW
;
A
#
# COMPACT_ATOMS: atom_id res chain seq x y z
N MET A 1 -29.38 46.52 -38.85
CA MET A 1 -29.56 45.62 -37.69
C MET A 1 -30.56 44.46 -37.91
N GLN A 2 -31.23 44.32 -39.07
CA GLN A 2 -32.15 43.21 -39.33
C GLN A 2 -31.51 41.88 -39.77
N LYS A 3 -30.28 41.88 -40.33
CA LYS A 3 -29.60 40.65 -40.77
C LYS A 3 -28.99 39.80 -39.65
N MET A 4 -28.67 40.38 -38.48
CA MET A 4 -28.13 39.60 -37.36
C MET A 4 -29.20 38.83 -36.57
N HIS A 5 -30.44 39.34 -36.51
CA HIS A 5 -31.53 38.65 -35.82
C HIS A 5 -32.01 37.38 -36.56
N ALA A 6 -31.89 37.34 -37.90
CA ALA A 6 -32.26 36.18 -38.70
C ALA A 6 -31.30 34.99 -38.50
N HIS A 7 -30.00 35.26 -38.30
CA HIS A 7 -29.01 34.20 -38.06
C HIS A 7 -29.15 33.57 -36.67
N THR A 8 -29.48 34.36 -35.64
CA THR A 8 -29.69 33.84 -34.28
C THR A 8 -30.92 32.94 -34.19
N GLN A 9 -32.01 33.28 -34.89
CA GLN A 9 -33.21 32.43 -34.93
C GLN A 9 -33.01 31.15 -35.73
N ALA A 10 -32.20 31.17 -36.80
CA ALA A 10 -31.85 29.96 -37.54
C ALA A 10 -31.05 28.97 -36.66
N ILE A 11 -30.08 29.47 -35.89
CA ILE A 11 -29.26 28.64 -34.98
C ILE A 11 -30.11 28.09 -33.82
N GLN A 12 -31.00 28.88 -33.21
CA GLN A 12 -31.91 28.38 -32.18
C GLN A 12 -32.86 27.30 -32.68
N ARG A 13 -33.32 27.37 -33.94
CA ARG A 13 -34.20 26.35 -34.54
C ARG A 13 -33.45 25.03 -34.79
N TRP A 14 -32.18 25.09 -35.19
CA TRP A 14 -31.34 23.90 -35.33
C TRP A 14 -30.96 23.29 -33.98
N VAL A 15 -30.65 24.11 -32.98
CA VAL A 15 -30.35 23.64 -31.61
C VAL A 15 -31.57 22.96 -30.98
N MET A 16 -32.78 23.51 -31.16
CA MET A 16 -34.02 22.88 -30.68
C MET A 16 -34.41 21.62 -31.47
N ALA A 17 -34.17 21.58 -32.79
CA ALA A 17 -34.47 20.40 -33.61
C ALA A 17 -33.57 19.20 -33.32
N ILE A 18 -32.38 19.43 -32.74
CA ILE A 18 -31.46 18.36 -32.31
C ILE A 18 -31.71 17.96 -30.84
N LEU A 19 -32.04 18.92 -29.97
CA LEU A 19 -32.30 18.64 -28.54
C LEU A 19 -33.64 17.93 -28.28
N LEU A 20 -34.68 18.20 -29.06
CA LEU A 20 -36.02 17.62 -28.86
C LEU A 20 -36.09 16.08 -29.07
N PRO A 21 -35.47 15.48 -30.11
CA PRO A 21 -35.45 14.03 -30.25
C PRO A 21 -34.53 13.35 -29.21
N ILE A 22 -33.47 14.01 -28.74
CA ILE A 22 -32.60 13.49 -27.69
C ILE A 22 -33.36 13.43 -26.35
N LEU A 23 -34.16 14.45 -26.03
CA LEU A 23 -34.98 14.45 -24.81
C LEU A 23 -36.10 13.40 -24.84
N LEU A 24 -36.63 13.06 -26.03
CA LEU A 24 -37.63 12.00 -26.20
C LEU A 24 -37.04 10.59 -26.11
N ILE A 25 -35.79 10.38 -26.56
CA ILE A 25 -35.10 9.08 -26.41
C ILE A 25 -34.76 8.79 -24.94
N PHE A 26 -34.54 9.83 -24.11
CA PHE A 26 -34.34 9.69 -22.66
C PHE A 26 -35.63 9.64 -21.84
N GLY A 27 -36.80 9.94 -22.43
CA GLY A 27 -38.10 9.89 -21.74
C GLY A 27 -38.68 8.47 -21.59
N GLU A 28 -38.30 7.53 -22.45
CA GLU A 28 -38.89 6.17 -22.49
C GLU A 28 -38.02 5.06 -21.86
N THR A 29 -36.91 5.40 -21.20
CA THR A 29 -36.10 4.42 -20.43
C THR A 29 -36.18 4.61 -18.91
N ALA A 30 -36.98 5.57 -18.44
CA ALA A 30 -37.44 5.53 -17.05
C ALA A 30 -38.54 4.47 -16.94
N TRP A 31 -38.45 3.60 -15.93
CA TRP A 31 -39.36 2.48 -15.62
C TRP A 31 -39.12 1.15 -16.37
N ALA A 32 -37.89 0.66 -16.26
CA ALA A 32 -37.69 -0.78 -16.06
C ALA A 32 -36.67 -0.97 -14.93
N SER A 33 -37.09 -0.66 -13.70
CA SER A 33 -36.36 -1.11 -12.52
C SER A 33 -36.65 -2.61 -12.35
N GLU A 34 -35.79 -3.45 -12.91
CA GLU A 34 -35.62 -4.80 -12.38
C GLU A 34 -35.22 -4.61 -10.91
N SER A 35 -36.14 -4.88 -9.97
CA SER A 35 -35.84 -4.82 -8.55
C SER A 35 -34.91 -5.97 -8.22
N VAL A 36 -33.61 -5.77 -8.43
CA VAL A 36 -32.58 -6.66 -7.94
C VAL A 36 -32.64 -6.56 -6.42
N SER A 37 -33.03 -7.65 -5.77
CA SER A 37 -33.08 -7.72 -4.31
C SER A 37 -31.70 -7.40 -3.74
N GLU A 38 -31.64 -6.67 -2.62
CA GLU A 38 -30.38 -6.38 -1.92
C GLU A 38 -29.60 -7.67 -1.58
N ASP A 39 -30.30 -8.80 -1.49
CA ASP A 39 -29.74 -10.14 -1.31
C ASP A 39 -28.94 -10.64 -2.54
N ASP A 40 -29.34 -10.29 -3.76
CA ASP A 40 -28.63 -10.71 -4.99
C ASP A 40 -27.40 -9.82 -5.25
N LEU A 41 -27.47 -8.51 -4.92
CA LEU A 41 -26.28 -7.66 -4.98
C LEU A 41 -25.26 -7.97 -3.89
N THR A 42 -25.70 -8.29 -2.67
CA THR A 42 -24.79 -8.79 -1.63
C THR A 42 -24.21 -10.14 -2.01
N ALA A 43 -24.98 -11.07 -2.60
CA ALA A 43 -24.46 -12.35 -3.09
C ALA A 43 -23.46 -12.17 -4.26
N ARG A 44 -23.67 -11.18 -5.14
CA ARG A 44 -22.76 -10.86 -6.25
C ARG A 44 -21.52 -10.09 -5.82
N ILE A 45 -21.62 -9.22 -4.81
CA ILE A 45 -20.46 -8.57 -4.19
C ILE A 45 -19.65 -9.60 -3.38
N ILE A 46 -20.31 -10.51 -2.64
CA ILE A 46 -19.64 -11.59 -1.90
C ILE A 46 -18.98 -12.58 -2.87
N SER A 47 -19.61 -12.92 -4.00
CA SER A 47 -18.99 -13.81 -5.00
C SER A 47 -17.93 -13.11 -5.86
N ALA A 48 -18.04 -11.81 -6.14
CA ALA A 48 -16.99 -11.02 -6.77
C ALA A 48 -15.78 -10.82 -5.85
N ASN A 49 -15.99 -10.58 -4.55
CA ASN A 49 -14.89 -10.55 -3.57
C ASN A 49 -14.26 -11.94 -3.37
N ARG A 50 -15.07 -13.01 -3.40
CA ARG A 50 -14.57 -14.40 -3.33
C ARG A 50 -13.82 -14.84 -4.59
N ALA A 51 -14.05 -14.20 -5.73
CA ALA A 51 -13.28 -14.42 -6.95
C ALA A 51 -11.98 -13.59 -7.00
N SER A 52 -11.90 -12.49 -6.24
CA SER A 52 -10.70 -11.64 -6.12
C SER A 52 -9.79 -12.01 -4.94
N GLN A 53 -10.29 -12.75 -3.94
CA GLN A 53 -9.51 -13.26 -2.84
C GLN A 53 -9.14 -14.73 -3.06
N SER A 54 -7.84 -14.93 -3.28
CA SER A 54 -7.01 -16.07 -2.85
C SER A 54 -7.72 -17.38 -2.51
N ASN A 55 -7.26 -18.46 -3.15
CA ASN A 55 -7.46 -19.86 -2.77
C ASN A 55 -7.86 -20.03 -1.27
N PRO A 56 -9.05 -20.59 -0.95
CA PRO A 56 -9.55 -20.69 0.42
C PRO A 56 -8.72 -21.58 1.36
N ASN A 57 -7.68 -22.22 0.82
CA ASN A 57 -6.66 -22.99 1.53
C ASN A 57 -5.26 -22.32 1.45
N SER A 58 -5.18 -21.00 1.20
CA SER A 58 -3.91 -20.28 1.29
C SER A 58 -3.49 -20.14 2.76
N PRO A 59 -2.18 -20.19 3.08
CA PRO A 59 -1.69 -19.95 4.43
C PRO A 59 -2.10 -18.58 5.00
N LEU A 60 -2.26 -17.55 4.15
CA LEU A 60 -2.89 -16.29 4.50
C LEU A 60 -4.33 -16.46 5.02
N ALA A 61 -5.18 -17.19 4.29
CA ALA A 61 -6.57 -17.42 4.68
C ALA A 61 -6.66 -18.27 5.96
N GLU A 62 -5.72 -19.19 6.16
CA GLU A 62 -5.60 -19.96 7.40
C GLU A 62 -5.19 -19.06 8.57
N SER A 63 -4.19 -18.20 8.40
CA SER A 63 -3.75 -17.27 9.45
C SER A 63 -4.84 -16.28 9.88
N VAL A 64 -5.67 -15.82 8.93
CA VAL A 64 -6.81 -14.94 9.23
C VAL A 64 -7.86 -15.70 10.04
N ARG A 65 -8.14 -16.96 9.70
CA ARG A 65 -9.07 -17.81 10.46
C ARG A 65 -8.56 -18.13 11.86
N GLU A 66 -7.28 -18.49 11.98
CA GLU A 66 -6.64 -18.75 13.28
C GLU A 66 -6.67 -17.49 14.15
N PHE A 67 -6.35 -16.33 13.57
CA PHE A 67 -6.45 -15.05 14.26
C PHE A 67 -7.90 -14.81 14.74
N GLU A 68 -8.90 -14.90 13.86
CA GLU A 68 -10.31 -14.74 14.23
C GLU A 68 -10.76 -15.69 15.36
N GLN A 69 -10.32 -16.95 15.31
CA GLN A 69 -10.59 -17.94 16.36
C GLN A 69 -9.88 -17.61 17.68
N ALA A 70 -8.64 -17.11 17.62
CA ALA A 70 -7.85 -16.76 18.78
C ALA A 70 -8.41 -15.53 19.52
N ILE A 71 -8.98 -14.55 18.81
CA ILE A 71 -9.55 -13.35 19.45
C ILE A 71 -11.02 -13.54 19.86
N ASN A 72 -11.76 -14.51 19.27
CA ASN A 72 -13.17 -14.75 19.59
C ASN A 72 -13.50 -16.26 19.73
N PRO A 73 -13.11 -16.90 20.84
CA PRO A 73 -13.41 -18.32 21.07
C PRO A 73 -14.90 -18.65 21.28
N ALA A 74 -15.80 -17.66 21.32
CA ALA A 74 -17.20 -17.84 21.75
C ALA A 74 -18.30 -17.42 20.75
N ASN A 75 -18.02 -16.88 19.56
CA ASN A 75 -19.07 -16.38 18.66
C ASN A 75 -18.98 -16.95 17.23
N GLN A 76 -19.68 -18.07 17.01
CA GLN A 76 -20.17 -18.51 15.69
C GLN A 76 -21.64 -18.11 15.44
N ALA A 77 -22.18 -17.10 16.13
CA ALA A 77 -23.56 -16.67 15.91
C ALA A 77 -23.68 -15.14 15.80
N ASP A 78 -24.19 -14.70 14.65
CA ASP A 78 -24.86 -13.44 14.33
C ASP A 78 -24.65 -12.25 15.27
N THR A 79 -23.83 -11.28 14.84
CA THR A 79 -23.95 -9.90 15.33
C THR A 79 -23.94 -8.91 14.17
N LYS A 80 -25.07 -8.20 14.04
CA LYS A 80 -25.34 -7.08 13.13
C LYS A 80 -24.31 -5.96 13.34
N PRO A 81 -23.80 -5.29 12.30
CA PRO A 81 -22.77 -4.26 12.45
C PRO A 81 -23.31 -3.05 13.22
N GLN A 82 -22.77 -2.83 14.42
CA GLN A 82 -23.05 -1.67 15.24
C GLN A 82 -21.93 -0.65 15.00
N SER A 83 -22.29 0.45 14.34
CA SER A 83 -21.40 1.56 13.96
C SER A 83 -20.92 2.32 15.21
N THR A 84 -19.82 1.87 15.79
CA THR A 84 -19.05 2.64 16.77
C THR A 84 -18.10 3.56 15.98
N PRO A 85 -17.91 4.84 16.35
CA PRO A 85 -16.92 5.69 15.71
C PRO A 85 -15.54 5.02 15.76
N ILE A 86 -14.85 4.96 14.61
CA ILE A 86 -13.51 4.37 14.49
C ILE A 86 -12.54 5.21 15.34
N ASN A 87 -12.29 4.77 16.57
CA ASN A 87 -11.23 5.32 17.41
C ASN A 87 -9.95 4.55 17.09
N ILE A 88 -9.09 5.12 16.24
CA ILE A 88 -7.80 4.49 15.90
C ILE A 88 -6.98 4.43 17.19
N PRO A 89 -6.56 3.23 17.67
CA PRO A 89 -5.81 3.12 18.90
C PRO A 89 -4.51 3.93 18.79
N THR A 90 -4.27 4.77 19.78
CA THR A 90 -3.00 5.47 19.99
C THR A 90 -2.45 5.04 21.34
N SER A 91 -1.13 4.99 21.47
CA SER A 91 -0.51 4.58 22.73
C SER A 91 -0.26 5.79 23.61
N HIS A 92 -0.68 5.71 24.87
CA HIS A 92 -0.33 6.66 25.93
C HIS A 92 0.90 6.22 26.74
N ALA A 93 1.53 5.09 26.37
CA ALA A 93 2.75 4.65 27.02
C ALA A 93 3.91 5.60 26.68
N GLN A 94 4.86 5.72 27.60
CA GLN A 94 6.04 6.55 27.38
C GLN A 94 6.93 5.91 26.32
N SER A 95 7.39 6.71 25.36
CA SER A 95 8.36 6.27 24.36
C SER A 95 9.61 5.70 25.02
N ILE A 96 10.13 4.62 24.45
CA ILE A 96 11.34 3.95 24.91
C ILE A 96 12.37 4.04 23.80
N SER A 97 13.57 4.52 24.16
CA SER A 97 14.70 4.56 23.24
C SER A 97 15.17 3.13 22.88
N HIS A 98 15.65 2.96 21.65
CA HIS A 98 16.06 1.67 21.08
C HIS A 98 17.07 0.91 21.97
N ASP A 99 17.92 1.63 22.70
CA ASP A 99 18.93 1.10 23.62
C ASP A 99 18.37 0.48 24.91
N LYS A 100 17.06 0.57 25.15
CA LYS A 100 16.41 0.00 26.34
C LYS A 100 15.52 -1.20 26.02
N LEU A 101 15.36 -1.53 24.74
CA LEU A 101 14.61 -2.70 24.31
C LEU A 101 15.42 -3.98 24.54
N ILE A 102 14.77 -5.00 25.08
CA ILE A 102 15.37 -6.29 25.40
C ILE A 102 14.65 -7.35 24.58
N LEU A 103 15.41 -8.14 23.82
CA LEU A 103 14.90 -9.33 23.16
C LEU A 103 14.84 -10.46 24.18
N ASN A 104 13.66 -10.67 24.75
CA ASN A 104 13.36 -11.82 25.63
C ASN A 104 12.30 -12.74 25.01
N THR A 105 11.47 -12.17 24.14
CA THR A 105 10.39 -12.82 23.41
C THR A 105 10.38 -12.32 21.96
N PRO A 106 9.88 -13.11 20.99
CA PRO A 106 9.75 -12.67 19.60
C PRO A 106 8.90 -11.39 19.43
N VAL A 107 7.96 -11.13 20.34
CA VAL A 107 7.15 -9.91 20.34
C VAL A 107 7.49 -9.04 21.56
N VAL A 108 7.80 -7.77 21.30
CA VAL A 108 8.04 -6.73 22.31
C VAL A 108 7.04 -5.59 22.08
N ASP A 109 5.93 -5.59 22.83
CA ASP A 109 4.90 -4.55 22.77
C ASP A 109 5.07 -3.54 23.92
N VAL A 110 5.83 -2.48 23.67
CA VAL A 110 5.99 -1.34 24.58
C VAL A 110 4.79 -0.41 24.49
N ALA A 111 4.15 -0.34 23.31
CA ALA A 111 2.98 0.49 23.08
C ALA A 111 1.75 0.03 23.86
N LYS A 112 1.72 -1.23 24.31
CA LYS A 112 0.61 -1.86 25.03
C LYS A 112 -0.70 -1.75 24.27
N ILE A 113 -0.62 -2.00 22.97
CA ILE A 113 -1.79 -1.95 22.07
C ILE A 113 -2.36 -3.33 21.77
N LEU A 114 -1.61 -4.40 22.08
CA LEU A 114 -2.06 -5.77 21.88
C LEU A 114 -2.82 -6.28 23.10
N THR A 115 -3.91 -6.99 22.85
CA THR A 115 -4.56 -7.84 23.86
C THR A 115 -3.69 -9.09 24.13
N PRO A 116 -3.90 -9.79 25.27
CA PRO A 116 -3.14 -11.00 25.57
C PRO A 116 -3.26 -12.10 24.51
N SER A 117 -4.44 -12.28 23.90
CA SER A 117 -4.65 -13.26 22.83
C SER A 117 -3.91 -12.88 21.54
N GLU A 118 -3.98 -11.61 21.14
CA GLU A 118 -3.24 -11.10 19.97
C GLU A 118 -1.73 -11.22 20.16
N TYR A 119 -1.23 -10.87 21.35
CA TYR A 119 0.19 -11.01 21.68
C TYR A 119 0.65 -12.47 21.56
N LEU A 120 -0.12 -13.43 22.10
CA LEU A 120 0.19 -14.85 22.02
C LEU A 120 0.18 -15.35 20.58
N HIS A 121 -0.86 -15.01 19.81
CA HIS A 121 -0.99 -15.40 18.41
C HIS A 121 0.20 -14.93 17.56
N LEU A 122 0.56 -13.64 17.65
CA LEU A 122 1.71 -13.09 16.93
C LEU A 122 3.03 -13.74 17.37
N THR A 123 3.15 -14.05 18.67
CA THR A 123 4.33 -14.75 19.21
C THR A 123 4.43 -16.16 18.63
N GLU A 124 3.34 -16.91 18.56
CA GLU A 124 3.32 -18.27 18.00
C GLU A 124 3.68 -18.28 16.52
N GLN A 125 3.17 -17.33 15.72
CA GLN A 125 3.54 -17.21 14.31
C GLN A 125 5.05 -16.99 14.12
N LEU A 126 5.65 -16.06 14.86
CA LEU A 126 7.09 -15.78 14.78
C LEU A 126 7.93 -16.95 15.31
N GLN A 127 7.47 -17.63 16.36
CA GLN A 127 8.14 -18.83 16.87
C GLN A 127 8.13 -19.97 15.86
N LYS A 128 7.03 -20.16 15.13
CA LYS A 128 6.92 -21.18 14.08
C LYS A 128 7.95 -20.95 12.97
N ILE A 129 8.11 -19.71 12.50
CA ILE A 129 9.14 -19.34 11.51
C ILE A 129 10.54 -19.73 12.01
N TYR A 130 10.84 -19.45 13.27
CA TYR A 130 12.12 -19.80 13.88
C TYR A 130 12.31 -21.31 14.05
N GLN A 131 11.29 -22.04 14.53
CA GLN A 131 11.33 -23.49 14.74
C GLN A 131 11.52 -24.26 13.42
N ASP A 132 10.98 -23.73 12.33
CA ASP A 132 11.12 -24.29 11.00
C ASP A 132 12.46 -23.93 10.33
N ASN A 133 13.37 -23.25 11.05
CA ASN A 133 14.69 -22.80 10.59
C ASN A 133 14.62 -21.90 9.34
N LEU A 134 13.57 -21.08 9.25
CA LEU A 134 13.37 -20.19 8.09
C LEU A 134 14.00 -18.82 8.30
N ALA A 135 13.80 -18.22 9.48
CA ALA A 135 14.36 -16.93 9.86
C ALA A 135 14.28 -16.72 11.38
N GLN A 136 15.17 -15.89 11.92
CA GLN A 136 15.02 -15.35 13.27
C GLN A 136 14.22 -14.05 13.23
N ALA A 137 12.89 -14.19 13.33
CA ALA A 137 11.96 -13.08 13.23
C ALA A 137 11.57 -12.48 14.59
N ALA A 138 11.51 -11.15 14.66
CA ALA A 138 11.07 -10.39 15.83
C ALA A 138 10.16 -9.22 15.46
N LEU A 139 9.28 -8.83 16.39
CA LEU A 139 8.33 -7.74 16.27
C LEU A 139 8.49 -6.77 17.45
N VAL A 140 8.67 -5.49 17.14
CA VAL A 140 8.78 -4.39 18.10
C VAL A 140 7.68 -3.38 17.83
N ILE A 141 6.88 -3.10 18.86
CA ILE A 141 5.83 -2.09 18.81
C ILE A 141 6.10 -1.03 19.87
N VAL A 142 6.30 0.21 19.42
CA VAL A 142 6.61 1.35 20.27
C VAL A 142 5.57 2.47 20.09
N PRO A 143 5.32 3.30 21.12
CA PRO A 143 4.45 4.45 20.98
C PRO A 143 4.95 5.41 19.89
N SER A 144 6.22 5.79 19.94
CA SER A 144 6.87 6.72 19.02
C SER A 144 8.37 6.45 18.99
N THR A 145 9.03 6.89 17.92
CA THR A 145 10.48 6.94 17.75
C THR A 145 11.11 8.21 18.32
N ASP A 146 10.29 9.13 18.87
CA ASP A 146 10.69 10.45 19.38
C ASP A 146 11.45 11.30 18.34
N GLY A 147 11.11 11.12 17.05
CA GLY A 147 11.67 11.91 15.94
C GLY A 147 12.90 11.29 15.27
N ILE A 148 13.34 10.11 15.70
CA ILE A 148 14.34 9.29 14.98
C ILE A 148 13.66 8.69 13.73
N ASP A 149 14.38 8.56 12.61
CA ASP A 149 13.80 7.86 11.47
C ASP A 149 13.50 6.39 11.82
N ILE A 150 12.40 5.85 11.31
CA ILE A 150 11.96 4.49 11.68
C ILE A 150 12.95 3.42 11.20
N PHE A 151 13.65 3.66 10.08
CA PHE A 151 14.73 2.79 9.61
C PHE A 151 15.90 2.82 10.59
N ASP A 152 16.39 4.02 10.95
CA ASP A 152 17.51 4.18 11.88
C ASP A 152 17.19 3.55 13.25
N TYR A 153 15.94 3.71 13.71
CA TYR A 153 15.47 3.07 14.93
C TYR A 153 15.49 1.54 14.81
N ALA A 154 14.93 0.98 13.73
CA ALA A 154 14.89 -0.46 13.50
C ALA A 154 16.30 -1.06 13.38
N LEU A 155 17.20 -0.39 12.63
CA LEU A 155 18.58 -0.81 12.46
C LEU A 155 19.33 -0.87 13.80
N ALA A 156 19.22 0.19 14.62
CA ALA A 156 19.86 0.24 15.93
C ALA A 156 19.36 -0.88 16.87
N VAL A 157 18.07 -1.23 16.79
CA VAL A 157 17.51 -2.37 17.54
C VAL A 157 18.08 -3.69 17.03
N ALA A 158 18.08 -3.90 15.71
CA ALA A 158 18.55 -5.13 15.10
C ALA A 158 20.04 -5.39 15.35
N GLU A 159 20.89 -4.37 15.21
CA GLU A 159 22.33 -4.45 15.49
C GLU A 159 22.60 -4.79 16.96
N ARG A 160 21.88 -4.16 17.88
CA ARG A 160 22.00 -4.44 19.31
C ARG A 160 21.58 -5.85 19.66
N TRP A 161 20.50 -6.33 19.04
CA TRP A 161 19.96 -7.66 19.29
C TRP A 161 20.73 -8.76 18.55
N GLN A 162 21.60 -8.39 17.62
CA GLN A 162 22.37 -9.31 16.77
C GLN A 162 21.48 -10.34 16.07
N LEU A 163 20.31 -9.90 15.61
CA LEU A 163 19.24 -10.75 15.14
C LEU A 163 19.64 -11.52 13.87
N GLY A 164 19.32 -12.81 13.80
CA GLY A 164 19.76 -13.73 12.74
C GLY A 164 20.99 -14.53 13.15
N GLN A 165 21.28 -15.63 12.46
CA GLN A 165 22.47 -16.45 12.71
C GLN A 165 23.68 -15.90 11.93
N ALA A 166 24.88 -15.94 12.52
CA ALA A 166 26.09 -15.38 11.93
C ALA A 166 26.52 -16.01 10.59
N ASP A 167 26.04 -17.22 10.30
CA ASP A 167 26.36 -18.00 9.11
C ASP A 167 25.31 -17.89 8.01
N THR A 168 24.06 -17.59 8.36
CA THR A 168 22.95 -17.48 7.39
C THR A 168 22.43 -16.07 7.21
N ASP A 169 22.72 -15.13 8.11
CA ASP A 169 22.19 -13.76 8.11
C ASP A 169 20.65 -13.72 7.95
N ASP A 170 19.96 -14.66 8.62
CA ASP A 170 18.51 -14.91 8.51
C ASP A 170 17.65 -14.05 9.46
N GLY A 171 18.15 -12.87 9.84
CA GLY A 171 17.46 -11.96 10.76
C GLY A 171 16.31 -11.20 10.11
N LEU A 172 15.19 -11.06 10.81
CA LEU A 172 14.03 -10.29 10.34
C LEU A 172 13.42 -9.47 11.50
N LEU A 173 13.39 -8.15 11.37
CA LEU A 173 12.80 -7.27 12.38
C LEU A 173 11.64 -6.45 11.80
N ILE A 174 10.45 -6.61 12.37
CA ILE A 174 9.29 -5.76 12.10
C ILE A 174 9.22 -4.70 13.22
N THR A 175 9.30 -3.42 12.87
CA THR A 175 9.21 -2.31 13.82
C THR A 175 8.01 -1.43 13.49
N VAL A 176 7.19 -1.12 14.50
CA VAL A 176 5.99 -0.28 14.37
C VAL A 176 6.03 0.84 15.40
N ALA A 177 5.94 2.09 14.92
CA ALA A 177 5.77 3.28 15.74
C ALA A 177 4.34 3.81 15.59
N VAL A 178 3.49 3.48 16.57
CA VAL A 178 2.04 3.60 16.48
C VAL A 178 1.59 5.06 16.33
N ASN A 179 2.10 5.95 17.18
CA ASN A 179 1.72 7.36 17.19
C ASN A 179 2.35 8.13 16.01
N ASP A 180 3.48 7.64 15.49
CA ASP A 180 4.16 8.22 14.32
C ASP A 180 3.53 7.76 13.00
N ARG A 181 2.69 6.71 13.06
CA ARG A 181 2.09 6.04 11.90
C ARG A 181 3.14 5.57 10.90
N LYS A 182 4.25 5.04 11.41
CA LYS A 182 5.38 4.54 10.62
C LYS A 182 5.70 3.11 11.01
N MET A 183 6.10 2.32 10.02
CA MET A 183 6.66 1.00 10.24
C MET A 183 7.82 0.72 9.30
N TYR A 184 8.66 -0.22 9.68
CA TYR A 184 9.76 -0.70 8.87
C TYR A 184 9.96 -2.20 9.08
N ILE A 185 10.19 -2.94 8.00
CA ILE A 185 10.59 -4.35 8.03
C ILE A 185 12.04 -4.41 7.54
N LEU A 186 12.94 -4.77 8.45
CA LEU A 186 14.37 -4.89 8.19
C LEU A 186 14.73 -6.37 8.01
N THR A 187 15.44 -6.69 6.93
CA THR A 187 15.89 -8.05 6.61
C THR A 187 17.41 -8.15 6.61
N GLY A 188 17.92 -9.28 7.09
CA GLY A 188 19.33 -9.67 6.94
C GLY A 188 19.63 -10.15 5.53
N TYR A 189 20.91 -10.19 5.17
CA TYR A 189 21.37 -10.54 3.82
C TYR A 189 20.88 -11.91 3.34
N GLY A 190 20.74 -12.88 4.24
CA GLY A 190 20.28 -14.23 3.92
C GLY A 190 18.85 -14.28 3.38
N LEU A 191 18.04 -13.27 3.69
CA LEU A 191 16.63 -13.23 3.33
C LEU A 191 16.36 -12.43 2.04
N GLU A 192 17.33 -11.72 1.48
CA GLU A 192 17.12 -10.84 0.30
C GLU A 192 16.59 -11.60 -0.93
N GLY A 193 16.97 -12.87 -1.09
CA GLY A 193 16.53 -13.71 -2.21
C GLY A 193 15.03 -14.06 -2.17
N VAL A 194 14.44 -14.10 -0.97
CA VAL A 194 13.02 -14.46 -0.76
C VAL A 194 12.17 -13.28 -0.30
N LEU A 195 12.77 -12.29 0.35
CA LEU A 195 12.16 -11.07 0.88
C LEU A 195 12.90 -9.82 0.38
N PRO A 196 12.94 -9.56 -0.94
CA PRO A 196 13.50 -8.32 -1.46
C PRO A 196 12.61 -7.12 -1.08
N ASP A 197 13.19 -5.92 -1.06
CA ASP A 197 12.51 -4.66 -0.69
C ASP A 197 11.19 -4.45 -1.43
N ALA A 198 11.14 -4.75 -2.73
CA ALA A 198 9.92 -4.62 -3.53
C ALA A 198 8.79 -5.53 -3.05
N ALA A 199 9.13 -6.76 -2.64
CA ALA A 199 8.17 -7.70 -2.08
C ALA A 199 7.70 -7.23 -0.69
N LEU A 200 8.61 -6.79 0.17
CA LEU A 200 8.26 -6.27 1.50
C LEU A 200 7.37 -5.02 1.40
N ASN A 201 7.68 -4.09 0.49
CA ASN A 201 6.83 -2.93 0.22
C ASN A 201 5.41 -3.34 -0.20
N ARG A 202 5.29 -4.38 -1.03
CA ARG A 202 4.00 -4.94 -1.44
C ARG A 202 3.24 -5.51 -0.24
N ILE A 203 3.90 -6.29 0.61
CA ILE A 203 3.29 -6.85 1.84
C ILE A 203 2.80 -5.73 2.76
N ILE A 204 3.63 -4.72 3.01
CA ILE A 204 3.25 -3.57 3.83
C ILE A 204 2.02 -2.88 3.25
N ARG A 205 2.01 -2.62 1.94
CA ARG A 205 0.93 -1.88 1.27
C ARG A 205 -0.38 -2.67 1.20
N ASP A 206 -0.30 -3.96 0.85
CA ASP A 206 -1.47 -4.76 0.45
C ASP A 206 -2.04 -5.55 1.65
N ASP A 207 -1.19 -6.03 2.56
CA ASP A 207 -1.60 -6.89 3.67
C ASP A 207 -1.67 -6.16 5.03
N ILE A 208 -0.77 -5.20 5.28
CA ILE A 208 -0.63 -4.56 6.60
C ILE A 208 -1.38 -3.22 6.68
N THR A 209 -1.09 -2.31 5.74
CA THR A 209 -1.58 -0.93 5.73
C THR A 209 -3.10 -0.80 5.76
N PRO A 210 -3.90 -1.64 5.06
CA PRO A 210 -5.36 -1.52 5.09
C PRO A 210 -5.95 -1.71 6.49
N ALA A 211 -5.44 -2.68 7.25
CA ALA A 211 -5.86 -2.92 8.62
C ALA A 211 -5.38 -1.81 9.57
N PHE A 212 -4.15 -1.33 9.38
CA PHE A 212 -3.58 -0.23 10.18
C PHE A 212 -4.37 1.08 10.04
N LYS A 213 -4.85 1.39 8.83
CA LYS A 213 -5.74 2.55 8.58
C LYS A 213 -7.03 2.50 9.39
N SER A 214 -7.50 1.29 9.70
CA SER A 214 -8.70 1.05 10.51
C SER A 214 -8.40 0.89 12.01
N GLY A 215 -7.14 0.97 12.41
CA GLY A 215 -6.70 0.75 13.80
C GLY A 215 -6.56 -0.72 14.20
N ASN A 216 -6.72 -1.66 13.26
CA ASN A 216 -6.61 -3.09 13.51
C ASN A 216 -5.16 -3.57 13.38
N TYR A 217 -4.29 -3.13 14.30
CA TYR A 217 -2.85 -3.39 14.23
C TYR A 217 -2.49 -4.87 14.29
N ALA A 218 -3.06 -5.62 15.24
CA ALA A 218 -2.77 -7.05 15.37
C ALA A 218 -3.17 -7.84 14.11
N GLN A 219 -4.32 -7.50 13.51
CA GLN A 219 -4.79 -8.11 12.27
C GLN A 219 -3.82 -7.87 11.11
N GLY A 220 -3.40 -6.61 10.91
CA GLY A 220 -2.44 -6.26 9.86
C GLY A 220 -1.08 -6.94 10.06
N LEU A 221 -0.60 -6.99 11.30
CA LEU A 221 0.65 -7.68 11.65
C LEU A 221 0.56 -9.19 11.40
N SER A 222 -0.55 -9.84 11.80
CA SER A 222 -0.77 -11.27 11.58
C SER A 222 -0.79 -11.61 10.09
N ALA A 223 -1.47 -10.81 9.27
CA ALA A 223 -1.52 -11.00 7.83
C ALA A 223 -0.14 -10.80 7.18
N GLY A 224 0.58 -9.75 7.57
CA GLY A 224 1.94 -9.50 7.10
C GLY A 224 2.91 -10.63 7.45
N ILE A 225 2.90 -11.11 8.70
CA ILE A 225 3.74 -12.23 9.16
C ILE A 225 3.41 -13.52 8.40
N ALA A 226 2.13 -13.81 8.17
CA ALA A 226 1.72 -14.96 7.38
C ALA A 226 2.21 -14.87 5.93
N ARG A 227 2.15 -13.69 5.31
CA ARG A 227 2.69 -13.50 3.96
C ARG A 227 4.20 -13.66 3.90
N ILE A 228 4.90 -13.23 4.94
CA ILE A 228 6.34 -13.44 5.08
C ILE A 228 6.65 -14.94 5.21
N ASP A 229 5.95 -15.67 6.06
CA ASP A 229 6.12 -17.13 6.22
C ASP A 229 5.90 -17.88 4.90
N GLU A 230 4.87 -17.51 4.12
CA GLU A 230 4.62 -18.08 2.79
C GLU A 230 5.83 -17.89 1.85
N ARG A 231 6.41 -16.70 1.84
CA ARG A 231 7.57 -16.40 0.98
C ARG A 231 8.83 -17.12 1.45
N LEU A 232 9.06 -17.19 2.76
CA LEU A 232 10.20 -17.93 3.33
C LEU A 232 10.17 -19.42 2.96
N ARG A 233 8.98 -20.01 2.79
CA ARG A 233 8.80 -21.41 2.39
C ARG A 233 8.83 -21.64 0.89
N ALA A 234 8.71 -20.58 0.08
CA ALA A 234 8.62 -20.70 -1.36
C ALA A 234 10.01 -20.79 -1.99
N ASP A 235 10.06 -21.37 -3.20
CA ASP A 235 11.29 -21.46 -3.98
C ASP A 235 11.72 -20.06 -4.47
N PRO A 236 12.98 -19.62 -4.24
CA PRO A 236 13.44 -18.28 -4.62
C PRO A 236 13.33 -17.97 -6.12
N GLU A 237 13.56 -18.95 -7.01
CA GLU A 237 13.42 -18.71 -8.46
C GLU A 237 11.96 -18.46 -8.85
N SER A 238 11.03 -19.20 -8.23
CA SER A 238 9.60 -19.00 -8.45
C SER A 238 9.14 -17.61 -8.01
N LEU A 239 9.65 -17.14 -6.86
CA LEU A 239 9.37 -15.80 -6.34
C LEU A 239 9.96 -14.71 -7.24
N ALA A 240 11.22 -14.86 -7.67
CA ALA A 240 11.86 -13.90 -8.55
C ALA A 240 11.09 -13.72 -9.87
N ARG A 241 10.58 -14.81 -10.46
CA ARG A 241 9.73 -14.75 -11.66
C ARG A 241 8.40 -14.05 -11.38
N ALA A 242 7.76 -14.33 -10.25
CA ALA A 242 6.50 -13.71 -9.87
C ALA A 242 6.67 -12.21 -9.57
N ASP A 243 7.74 -11.83 -8.89
CA ASP A 243 8.03 -10.43 -8.57
C ASP A 243 8.38 -9.62 -9.81
N ALA A 244 9.14 -10.19 -10.76
CA ALA A 244 9.43 -9.55 -12.05
C ALA A 244 8.14 -9.31 -12.87
N GLN A 245 7.20 -10.26 -12.87
CA GLN A 245 5.91 -10.08 -13.55
C GLN A 245 5.02 -9.03 -12.89
N ALA A 246 5.10 -8.88 -11.57
CA ALA A 246 4.34 -7.90 -10.81
C ALA A 246 4.94 -6.49 -10.90
N ASP A 247 6.24 -6.34 -11.17
CA ASP A 247 6.89 -5.05 -11.41
C ASP A 247 6.58 -4.50 -12.82
N ASP A 248 6.36 -5.39 -13.80
CA ASP A 248 5.92 -5.02 -15.15
C ASP A 248 4.47 -4.47 -15.19
N SER A 249 3.67 -4.71 -14.15
CA SER A 249 2.39 -4.00 -14.00
C SER A 249 2.65 -2.57 -13.55
N VAL A 250 2.69 -1.64 -14.52
CA VAL A 250 2.84 -0.22 -14.25
C VAL A 250 1.65 0.26 -13.40
N ASP A 251 1.87 0.45 -12.11
CA ASP A 251 0.93 1.13 -11.23
C ASP A 251 0.97 2.62 -11.60
N ILE A 252 0.18 3.00 -12.62
CA ILE A 252 0.10 4.38 -13.10
C ILE A 252 -0.66 5.18 -12.04
N ASP A 253 0.06 5.77 -11.10
CA ASP A 253 -0.49 6.75 -10.19
C ASP A 253 -1.02 7.97 -10.95
N ILE A 254 -1.86 8.77 -10.30
CA ILE A 254 -2.51 9.93 -10.94
C ILE A 254 -1.47 10.91 -11.53
N ILE A 255 -0.27 10.97 -10.94
CA ILE A 255 0.84 11.79 -11.40
C ILE A 255 1.46 11.21 -12.68
N GLY A 256 1.72 9.90 -12.74
CA GLY A 256 2.16 9.21 -13.95
C GLY A 256 1.14 9.34 -15.08
N LEU A 257 -0.15 9.21 -14.77
CA LEU A 257 -1.23 9.41 -15.75
C LEU A 257 -1.23 10.85 -16.28
N PHE A 258 -0.98 11.83 -15.39
CA PHE A 258 -0.92 13.23 -15.75
C PHE A 258 0.26 13.51 -16.69
N ILE A 259 1.43 12.91 -16.44
CA ILE A 259 2.61 13.04 -17.31
C ILE A 259 2.35 12.40 -18.68
N ILE A 260 1.75 11.22 -18.73
CA ILE A 260 1.38 10.55 -19.99
C ILE A 260 0.37 11.39 -20.78
N ALA A 261 -0.66 11.92 -20.11
CA ALA A 261 -1.66 12.79 -20.73
C ALA A 261 -1.04 14.11 -21.22
N LEU A 262 -0.03 14.62 -20.53
CA LEU A 262 0.73 15.81 -20.94
C LEU A 262 1.56 15.56 -22.20
N ILE A 263 2.25 14.42 -22.27
CA ILE A 263 3.05 14.02 -23.45
C ILE A 263 2.11 13.75 -24.64
N ALA A 264 1.07 12.95 -24.43
CA ALA A 264 0.07 12.62 -25.46
C ALA A 264 -0.66 13.88 -25.95
N GLY A 265 -1.09 14.76 -25.06
CA GLY A 265 -1.75 16.02 -25.40
C GLY A 265 -0.84 17.00 -26.14
N SER A 266 0.46 17.04 -25.80
CA SER A 266 1.46 17.84 -26.51
C SER A 266 1.72 17.32 -27.93
N PHE A 267 1.81 15.99 -28.10
CA PHE A 267 1.96 15.33 -29.39
C PHE A 267 0.71 15.53 -30.27
N LEU A 268 -0.49 15.31 -29.72
CA LEU A 268 -1.75 15.57 -30.43
C LEU A 268 -1.88 17.05 -30.80
N GLY A 269 -1.42 17.96 -29.94
CA GLY A 269 -1.38 19.39 -30.22
C GLY A 269 -0.46 19.77 -31.39
N ALA A 270 0.62 19.00 -31.60
CA ALA A 270 1.51 19.17 -32.74
C ALA A 270 0.89 18.71 -34.08
N ILE A 271 -0.02 17.73 -34.05
CA ILE A 271 -0.66 17.17 -35.27
C ILE A 271 -2.01 17.86 -35.57
N LEU A 272 -2.87 18.03 -34.56
CA LEU A 272 -4.26 18.52 -34.72
C LEU A 272 -4.42 20.00 -34.33
N GLY A 273 -3.35 20.65 -33.84
CA GLY A 273 -3.37 22.02 -33.34
C GLY A 273 -3.61 22.13 -31.84
N ARG A 274 -3.08 23.19 -31.23
CA ARG A 274 -2.94 23.37 -29.77
C ARG A 274 -4.25 23.24 -28.98
N PHE A 275 -5.35 23.74 -29.53
CA PHE A 275 -6.66 23.72 -28.85
C PHE A 275 -7.29 22.32 -28.82
N LEU A 276 -7.23 21.61 -29.95
CA LEU A 276 -7.78 20.25 -30.06
C LEU A 276 -6.92 19.25 -29.29
N GLY A 277 -5.59 19.38 -29.36
CA GLY A 277 -4.69 18.51 -28.58
C GLY A 277 -4.81 18.68 -27.07
N ALA A 278 -4.93 19.92 -26.58
CA ALA A 278 -5.15 20.17 -25.15
C ALA A 278 -6.49 19.60 -24.67
N THR A 279 -7.55 19.78 -25.45
CA THR A 279 -8.91 19.31 -25.08
C THR A 279 -9.01 17.80 -25.07
N LEU A 280 -8.43 17.12 -26.05
CA LEU A 280 -8.41 15.65 -26.09
C LEU A 280 -7.49 15.05 -25.02
N GLY A 281 -6.35 15.68 -24.74
CA GLY A 281 -5.44 15.26 -23.66
C GLY A 281 -6.08 15.38 -22.27
N ALA A 282 -6.71 16.53 -21.98
CA ALA A 282 -7.42 16.74 -20.72
C ALA A 282 -8.67 15.87 -20.58
N GLY A 283 -9.43 15.69 -21.66
CA GLY A 283 -10.61 14.81 -21.68
C GLY A 283 -10.25 13.34 -21.48
N GLY A 284 -9.19 12.86 -22.14
CA GLY A 284 -8.66 11.50 -21.95
C GLY A 284 -8.15 11.28 -20.53
N PHE A 285 -7.46 12.26 -19.95
CA PHE A 285 -6.99 12.21 -18.57
C PHE A 285 -8.14 12.01 -17.57
N VAL A 286 -9.26 12.72 -17.72
CA VAL A 286 -10.43 12.56 -16.82
C VAL A 286 -10.97 11.13 -16.88
N ILE A 287 -11.12 10.58 -18.07
CA ILE A 287 -11.68 9.23 -18.25
C ILE A 287 -10.79 8.20 -17.55
N VAL A 288 -9.49 8.25 -17.80
CA VAL A 288 -8.56 7.27 -17.22
C VAL A 288 -8.41 7.49 -15.71
N ALA A 289 -8.37 8.73 -15.22
CA ALA A 289 -8.27 9.02 -13.79
C ALA A 289 -9.47 8.48 -13.00
N LEU A 290 -10.69 8.60 -13.55
CA LEU A 290 -11.89 8.04 -12.94
C LEU A 290 -11.88 6.50 -12.96
N MET A 291 -11.39 5.88 -14.04
CA MET A 291 -11.24 4.42 -14.13
C MET A 291 -10.23 3.88 -13.11
N SER A 292 -9.16 4.64 -12.82
CA SER A 292 -8.18 4.32 -11.78
C SER A 292 -8.66 4.62 -10.34
N GLY A 293 -9.93 5.05 -10.16
CA GLY A 293 -10.49 5.32 -8.84
C GLY A 293 -10.19 6.71 -8.26
N ALA A 294 -9.67 7.64 -9.06
CA ALA A 294 -9.50 9.02 -8.62
C ALA A 294 -10.87 9.66 -8.30
N GLY A 295 -10.94 10.41 -7.19
CA GLY A 295 -12.15 11.15 -6.85
C GLY A 295 -12.54 12.14 -7.94
N PHE A 296 -13.83 12.24 -8.25
CA PHE A 296 -14.36 13.07 -9.33
C PHE A 296 -13.84 14.52 -9.31
N PHE A 297 -13.84 15.15 -8.13
CA PHE A 297 -13.35 16.53 -8.00
C PHE A 297 -11.86 16.68 -8.25
N VAL A 298 -11.05 15.69 -7.83
CA VAL A 298 -9.60 15.67 -8.04
C VAL A 298 -9.28 15.52 -9.52
N ALA A 299 -9.97 14.59 -10.21
CA ALA A 299 -9.80 14.36 -11.64
C ALA A 299 -10.12 15.61 -12.47
N ILE A 300 -11.22 16.32 -12.14
CA ILE A 300 -11.64 17.53 -12.85
C ILE A 300 -10.67 18.70 -12.60
N ILE A 301 -10.24 18.92 -11.35
CA ILE A 301 -9.29 20.01 -11.03
C ILE A 301 -7.96 19.77 -11.76
N ALA A 302 -7.43 18.55 -11.71
CA ALA A 302 -6.19 18.19 -12.40
C ALA A 302 -6.33 18.32 -13.93
N ALA A 303 -7.46 17.94 -14.51
CA ALA A 303 -7.72 18.10 -15.94
C ALA A 303 -7.77 19.57 -16.39
N VAL A 304 -8.36 20.46 -15.58
CA VAL A 304 -8.39 21.90 -15.88
C VAL A 304 -6.99 22.50 -15.81
N ILE A 305 -6.19 22.11 -14.81
CA ILE A 305 -4.78 22.52 -14.71
C ILE A 305 -3.98 22.01 -15.92
N LEU A 306 -4.15 20.74 -16.30
CA LEU A 306 -3.51 20.15 -17.48
C LEU A 306 -3.89 20.90 -18.76
N TRP A 307 -5.18 21.19 -18.94
CA TRP A 307 -5.70 21.87 -20.12
C TRP A 307 -5.13 23.29 -20.25
N ILE A 308 -5.13 24.06 -19.16
CA ILE A 308 -4.53 25.40 -19.10
C ILE A 308 -3.02 25.32 -19.36
N PHE A 309 -2.33 24.33 -18.79
CA PHE A 309 -0.89 24.16 -18.96
C PHE A 309 -0.50 23.85 -20.41
N LEU A 310 -1.21 22.91 -21.06
CA LEU A 310 -1.00 22.56 -22.48
C LEU A 310 -1.30 23.74 -23.41
N LEU A 311 -2.28 24.57 -23.05
CA LEU A 311 -2.56 25.82 -23.77
C LEU A 311 -1.52 26.91 -23.47
N ALA A 312 -0.95 27.00 -22.28
CA ALA A 312 -0.03 28.07 -21.92
C ALA A 312 1.38 27.88 -22.47
N ARG A 313 1.94 26.66 -22.43
CA ARG A 313 3.37 26.44 -22.71
C ARG A 313 3.75 26.11 -24.15
N GLY A 314 2.83 25.67 -25.00
CA GLY A 314 3.19 25.22 -26.35
C GLY A 314 4.09 23.97 -26.33
N VAL A 315 4.18 23.29 -27.47
CA VAL A 315 4.90 22.02 -27.65
C VAL A 315 6.32 22.11 -27.06
N LEU A 316 6.66 21.22 -26.11
CA LEU A 316 8.03 21.12 -25.61
C LEU A 316 8.96 20.69 -26.76
N PRO A 317 10.04 21.43 -27.04
CA PRO A 317 11.08 20.94 -27.93
C PRO A 317 11.81 19.77 -27.25
N ILE A 318 11.65 18.56 -27.79
CA ILE A 318 12.43 17.37 -27.40
C ILE A 318 13.84 17.54 -27.96
N THR A 319 14.69 18.32 -27.29
CA THR A 319 16.14 18.34 -27.54
C THR A 319 16.91 18.73 -26.29
N GLY A 320 17.52 17.72 -25.66
CA GLY A 320 18.82 17.75 -24.98
C GLY A 320 18.99 18.68 -23.77
N GLY A 321 18.87 18.14 -22.56
CA GLY A 321 19.28 18.82 -21.33
C GLY A 321 19.60 17.83 -20.22
N SER A 322 20.78 17.23 -20.27
CA SER A 322 21.38 16.42 -19.21
C SER A 322 21.67 17.29 -17.97
N GLY A 323 20.89 17.13 -16.91
CA GLY A 323 21.16 17.70 -15.58
C GLY A 323 21.50 16.58 -14.60
N GLY A 324 22.74 16.57 -14.10
CA GLY A 324 23.34 15.46 -13.38
C GLY A 324 22.75 15.19 -11.99
N PHE A 325 22.66 13.90 -11.66
CA PHE A 325 22.50 13.40 -10.30
C PHE A 325 23.89 13.17 -9.70
N GLY A 326 24.27 14.02 -8.75
CA GLY A 326 25.44 13.81 -7.90
C GLY A 326 25.07 12.91 -6.73
N SER A 327 25.42 11.62 -6.80
CA SER A 327 25.40 10.70 -5.67
C SER A 327 26.74 10.78 -4.93
N GLY A 328 26.70 11.30 -3.70
CA GLY A 328 27.84 11.31 -2.78
C GLY A 328 27.73 10.14 -1.81
N GLY A 329 28.54 9.10 -2.02
CA GLY A 329 28.71 8.02 -1.05
C GLY A 329 29.53 8.47 0.16
N ARG A 330 29.23 7.88 1.33
CA ARG A 330 30.15 7.84 2.48
C ARG A 330 30.05 6.48 3.16
N SER A 331 31.15 5.73 3.03
CA SER A 331 31.50 4.59 3.87
C SER A 331 31.98 5.06 5.24
N GLY A 332 31.76 4.25 6.27
CA GLY A 332 32.49 4.32 7.52
C GLY A 332 32.01 3.26 8.49
N GLY A 333 32.72 2.12 8.56
CA GLY A 333 32.51 1.13 9.62
C GLY A 333 33.31 1.47 10.87
N PHE A 334 32.93 0.91 12.02
CA PHE A 334 33.80 0.54 13.13
C PHE A 334 33.06 -0.45 14.03
N GLY A 335 33.75 -1.53 14.43
CA GLY A 335 33.24 -2.55 15.35
C GLY A 335 33.72 -2.40 16.80
N SER A 336 33.04 -3.14 17.69
CA SER A 336 33.44 -3.75 18.98
C SER A 336 32.14 -3.95 19.77
N GLY A 337 31.78 -5.04 20.45
CA GLY A 337 32.50 -6.15 21.08
C GLY A 337 31.96 -6.30 22.51
N GLY A 338 31.33 -7.43 22.85
CA GLY A 338 31.28 -7.95 24.24
C GLY A 338 29.92 -8.26 24.90
N PHE A 339 29.78 -9.56 25.25
CA PHE A 339 29.15 -10.19 26.43
C PHE A 339 27.63 -10.50 26.51
N GLY A 340 27.27 -11.71 26.08
CA GLY A 340 26.82 -12.84 26.91
C GLY A 340 25.68 -12.69 27.95
N GLY A 341 24.56 -13.36 27.70
CA GLY A 341 23.53 -13.73 28.69
C GLY A 341 22.36 -14.50 28.05
N GLY A 342 22.13 -15.75 28.46
CA GLY A 342 21.18 -16.68 27.85
C GLY A 342 19.69 -16.30 28.02
N GLY A 343 18.97 -16.38 26.91
CA GLY A 343 17.56 -16.05 26.65
C GLY A 343 17.38 -16.04 25.12
N PHE A 344 16.17 -15.91 24.55
CA PHE A 344 15.99 -15.79 23.09
C PHE A 344 16.87 -14.62 22.58
N SER A 345 18.02 -14.95 22.02
CA SER A 345 19.11 -14.01 21.72
C SER A 345 19.48 -14.17 20.26
N GLY A 346 19.84 -13.07 19.61
CA GLY A 346 20.26 -13.08 18.23
C GLY A 346 21.52 -13.92 18.03
N GLY A 347 21.59 -14.64 16.93
CA GLY A 347 22.70 -15.51 16.57
C GLY A 347 23.92 -14.81 15.93
N GLY A 348 23.91 -13.48 15.78
CA GLY A 348 25.04 -12.74 15.21
C GLY A 348 24.91 -12.30 13.75
N GLY A 349 23.72 -12.34 13.15
CA GLY A 349 23.50 -11.95 11.76
C GLY A 349 23.78 -10.46 11.47
N SER A 350 24.24 -10.17 10.25
CA SER A 350 24.52 -8.81 9.76
C SER A 350 23.36 -8.26 8.91
N PHE A 351 23.07 -6.96 9.09
CA PHE A 351 22.04 -6.25 8.33
C PHE A 351 22.69 -5.30 7.31
N GLY A 352 22.30 -5.44 6.05
CA GLY A 352 22.85 -4.65 4.95
C GLY A 352 22.15 -3.34 4.62
N GLY A 353 21.09 -3.02 5.37
CA GLY A 353 20.17 -1.94 5.02
C GLY A 353 19.06 -2.34 4.05
N GLY A 354 18.88 -3.64 3.77
CA GLY A 354 17.72 -4.18 3.06
C GLY A 354 16.45 -4.13 3.91
N GLY A 355 15.30 -3.94 3.27
CA GLY A 355 14.02 -3.80 3.95
C GLY A 355 13.03 -2.87 3.24
N ALA A 356 11.88 -2.67 3.89
CA ALA A 356 10.85 -1.76 3.38
C ALA A 356 10.19 -0.98 4.52
N GLY A 357 9.93 0.30 4.26
CA GLY A 357 9.24 1.21 5.17
C GLY A 357 7.87 1.61 4.65
N GLY A 358 6.93 1.87 5.55
CA GLY A 358 5.60 2.36 5.20
C GLY A 358 4.99 3.28 6.25
N SER A 359 3.97 4.03 5.83
CA SER A 359 3.16 4.90 6.69
C SER A 359 1.67 4.76 6.39
N TRP A 360 0.79 5.00 7.36
CA TRP A 360 -0.66 4.79 7.20
C TRP A 360 -1.57 5.92 7.67
#